data_AF-A0A942SMN4-F1
#
_entry.id   AF-A0A942SMN4-F1
#
_cell.length_a   1.000
_cell.length_b   1.000
_cell.length_c   1.000
_cell.angle_alpha   90.00
_cell.angle_beta   90.00
_cell.angle_gamma   90.00
#
_symmetry.space_group_name_H-M   'P 1'
#
loop_
_entity.id
_entity.type
_entity.pdbx_description
1 polymer ?
#
loop_
_entity_poly.entity_id
_entity_poly.type
_entity_poly.pdbx_seq_one_letter_code
_entity_poly.pdbx_strand_id
1 'polypeptide(L)'
;MAKTNFTKVEEALTEGLRQMTISKLLKETEESSTPKQKQAKDALSLLVASLRHEFGWFAKKDPYFIPKLKVEKERIKQLFKQREPYTQEQIAELKDLKTKIEAYKQSVAAEDSSSENERIVETELKRQKTKRFNIRDKWLPLH
;
A
#
# COMPACT_ATOMS: atom_id res chain seq x y z
N MET A 1 -8.32 -45.21 57.91
CA MET A 1 -7.83 -43.80 57.90
C MET A 1 -7.01 -43.59 56.64
N ALA A 2 -7.57 -42.90 55.65
CA ALA A 2 -6.87 -42.63 54.39
C ALA A 2 -5.75 -41.60 54.67
N LYS A 3 -4.50 -42.04 54.56
CA LYS A 3 -3.34 -41.14 54.64
C LYS A 3 -3.34 -40.30 53.37
N THR A 4 -3.71 -39.03 53.48
CA THR A 4 -3.61 -38.07 52.38
C THR A 4 -2.13 -37.92 52.01
N ASN A 5 -1.79 -38.20 50.75
CA ASN A 5 -0.44 -38.02 50.23
C ASN A 5 -0.20 -36.53 49.99
N PHE A 6 0.37 -35.84 50.97
CA PHE A 6 0.63 -34.40 50.93
C PHE A 6 1.48 -33.99 49.72
N THR A 7 2.39 -34.85 49.26
CA THR A 7 3.18 -34.63 48.03
C THR A 7 2.32 -34.45 46.79
N LYS A 8 1.25 -35.24 46.63
CA LYS A 8 0.32 -35.09 45.49
C LYS A 8 -0.48 -33.79 45.55
N VAL A 9 -0.74 -33.30 46.77
CA VAL A 9 -1.45 -32.03 46.97
C VAL A 9 -0.52 -30.86 46.64
N GLU A 10 0.75 -30.93 47.02
CA GLU A 10 1.75 -29.93 46.67
C GLU A 10 2.03 -29.90 45.16
N GLU A 11 2.17 -31.06 44.52
CA GLU A 11 2.31 -31.15 43.06
C GLU A 11 1.11 -30.50 42.35
N ALA A 12 -0.12 -30.84 42.74
CA ALA A 12 -1.32 -30.24 42.14
C ALA A 12 -1.40 -28.72 42.36
N LEU A 13 -0.97 -28.21 43.52
CA LEU A 13 -0.93 -26.78 43.81
C LEU A 13 0.12 -26.04 42.97
N THR A 14 1.32 -26.62 42.82
CA THR A 14 2.37 -26.03 41.97
C THR A 14 1.98 -26.01 40.50
N GLU A 15 1.31 -27.07 40.04
CA GLU A 15 0.83 -27.18 38.66
C GLU A 15 -0.33 -26.21 38.39
N GLY A 16 -1.23 -26.02 39.36
CA GLY A 16 -2.29 -25.01 39.31
C GLY A 16 -1.74 -23.57 39.26
N LEU A 17 -0.76 -23.25 40.10
CA LEU A 17 -0.09 -21.93 40.07
C LEU A 17 0.63 -21.70 38.73
N ARG A 18 1.26 -22.74 38.17
CA ARG A 18 1.92 -22.68 36.87
C ARG A 18 0.92 -22.45 35.73
N GLN A 19 -0.22 -23.13 35.73
CA GLN A 19 -1.27 -22.89 34.72
C GLN A 19 -1.88 -21.49 34.84
N MET A 20 -2.04 -20.98 36.06
CA MET A 20 -2.57 -19.64 36.30
C MET A 20 -1.61 -18.53 35.85
N THR A 21 -0.31 -18.72 36.06
CA THR A 21 0.73 -17.79 35.57
C THR A 21 0.85 -17.84 34.05
N ILE A 22 0.83 -19.02 33.43
CA ILE A 22 0.82 -19.16 31.96
C ILE A 22 -0.41 -18.49 31.35
N SER A 23 -1.60 -18.72 31.90
CA SER A 23 -2.84 -18.13 31.39
C SER A 23 -2.88 -16.60 31.58
N LYS A 24 -2.31 -16.07 32.66
CA LYS A 24 -2.13 -14.63 32.85
C LYS A 24 -1.17 -14.03 31.83
N LEU A 25 -0.02 -14.67 31.60
CA LEU A 25 0.95 -14.23 30.58
C LEU A 25 0.33 -14.25 29.17
N LEU A 26 -0.43 -15.29 28.83
CA LEU A 26 -1.14 -15.36 27.55
C LEU A 26 -2.14 -14.20 27.39
N LYS A 27 -2.93 -13.89 28.41
CA LYS A 27 -3.86 -12.74 28.39
C LYS A 27 -3.14 -11.41 28.24
N GLU A 28 -2.06 -11.19 28.99
CA GLU A 28 -1.26 -9.96 28.88
C GLU A 28 -0.60 -9.82 27.48
N THR A 29 -0.18 -10.94 26.87
CA THR A 29 0.29 -10.94 25.48
C THR A 29 -0.82 -10.70 24.46
N GLU A 30 -2.03 -11.23 24.70
CA GLU A 30 -3.18 -10.99 23.83
C GLU A 30 -3.65 -9.53 23.89
N GLU A 31 -3.70 -8.93 25.08
CA GLU A 31 -4.07 -7.53 25.30
C GLU A 31 -3.04 -6.57 24.67
N SER A 32 -1.74 -6.86 24.80
CA SER A 32 -0.68 -6.10 24.13
C SER A 32 -0.62 -6.35 22.60
N SER A 33 -1.18 -7.47 22.12
CA SER A 33 -1.37 -7.78 20.71
C SER A 33 -2.60 -7.13 20.06
N THR A 34 -3.14 -6.05 20.65
CA THR A 34 -4.17 -5.21 20.02
C THR A 34 -3.63 -3.96 19.27
N PRO A 35 -2.59 -4.01 18.41
CA PRO A 35 -2.23 -2.88 17.56
C PRO A 35 -3.15 -2.73 16.33
N LYS A 36 -4.10 -3.67 16.11
CA LYS A 36 -4.92 -3.75 14.89
C LYS A 36 -5.71 -2.47 14.60
N GLN A 37 -6.19 -1.76 15.63
CA GLN A 37 -6.97 -0.53 15.42
C GLN A 37 -6.10 0.68 15.06
N LYS A 38 -4.85 0.77 15.56
CA LYS A 38 -3.93 1.85 15.16
C LYS A 38 -3.40 1.64 13.74
N GLN A 39 -2.98 0.40 13.42
CA GLN A 39 -2.51 0.05 12.08
C GLN A 39 -3.58 0.28 10.99
N ALA A 40 -4.85 0.03 11.28
CA ALA A 40 -5.93 0.26 10.32
C ALA A 40 -6.18 1.76 10.03
N LYS A 41 -6.02 2.63 11.03
CA LYS A 41 -6.12 4.09 10.85
C LYS A 41 -4.95 4.62 10.02
N ASP A 42 -3.74 4.13 10.29
CA ASP A 42 -2.55 4.49 9.54
C ASP A 42 -2.65 4.05 8.06
N ALA A 43 -3.24 2.87 7.80
CA ALA A 43 -3.46 2.40 6.44
C ALA A 43 -4.46 3.25 5.64
N LEU A 44 -5.53 3.74 6.28
CA LEU A 44 -6.52 4.62 5.64
C LEU A 44 -5.94 6.00 5.35
N SER A 45 -5.20 6.58 6.30
CA SER A 45 -4.54 7.88 6.09
C SER A 45 -3.52 7.82 4.95
N LEU A 46 -2.72 6.74 4.86
CA LEU A 46 -1.81 6.48 3.76
C LEU A 46 -2.53 6.34 2.42
N LEU A 47 -3.68 5.64 2.39
CA LEU A 47 -4.50 5.51 1.19
C LEU A 47 -5.00 6.87 0.71
N VAL A 48 -5.54 7.70 1.60
CA VAL A 48 -6.00 9.05 1.25
C VAL A 48 -4.84 9.92 0.76
N ALA A 49 -3.68 9.86 1.41
CA ALA A 49 -2.50 10.61 1.00
C ALA A 49 -2.02 10.22 -0.41
N SER A 50 -1.97 8.92 -0.70
CA SER A 50 -1.61 8.41 -2.02
C SER A 50 -2.59 8.86 -3.10
N LEU A 51 -3.90 8.73 -2.86
CA LEU A 51 -4.93 9.17 -3.80
C LEU A 51 -4.89 10.68 -4.04
N ARG A 52 -4.62 11.48 -3.01
CA ARG A 52 -4.46 12.93 -3.14
C ARG A 52 -3.26 13.29 -4.02
N HIS A 53 -2.14 12.61 -3.84
CA HIS A 53 -0.96 12.81 -4.66
C HIS A 53 -1.23 12.42 -6.12
N GLU A 54 -1.78 11.23 -6.35
CA GLU A 54 -2.08 10.73 -7.69
C GLU A 54 -3.08 11.62 -8.42
N PHE A 55 -4.18 11.98 -7.77
CA PHE A 55 -5.18 12.86 -8.34
C PHE A 55 -4.60 14.24 -8.69
N GLY A 56 -3.76 14.80 -7.82
CA GLY A 56 -3.07 16.06 -8.07
C GLY A 56 -2.05 15.99 -9.22
N TRP A 57 -1.38 14.85 -9.36
CA TRP A 57 -0.41 14.62 -10.44
C TRP A 57 -1.09 14.45 -11.80
N PHE A 58 -2.12 13.59 -11.89
CA PHE A 58 -2.86 13.38 -13.13
C PHE A 58 -3.64 14.61 -13.57
N ALA A 59 -4.24 15.36 -12.63
CA ALA A 59 -4.91 16.60 -12.96
C ALA A 59 -3.97 17.69 -13.51
N LYS A 60 -2.66 17.61 -13.25
CA LYS A 60 -1.65 18.50 -13.83
C LYS A 60 -1.15 18.02 -15.19
N LYS A 61 -1.01 16.70 -15.37
CA LYS A 61 -0.55 16.11 -16.64
C LYS A 61 -1.60 16.17 -17.73
N ASP A 62 -2.84 15.79 -17.39
CA ASP A 62 -3.93 15.64 -18.36
C ASP A 62 -5.15 16.48 -17.97
N PRO A 63 -5.48 17.54 -18.73
CA PRO A 63 -6.71 18.30 -18.53
C PRO A 63 -7.99 17.46 -18.69
N TYR A 64 -7.92 16.40 -19.49
CA TYR A 64 -9.04 15.47 -19.75
C TYR A 64 -9.21 14.37 -18.69
N PHE A 65 -8.33 14.30 -17.70
CA PHE A 65 -8.41 13.32 -16.61
C PHE A 65 -9.70 13.43 -15.81
N ILE A 66 -10.10 14.65 -15.42
CA ILE A 66 -11.29 14.89 -14.60
C ILE A 66 -12.59 14.53 -15.36
N PRO A 67 -12.78 14.95 -16.63
CA PRO A 67 -13.91 14.49 -17.44
C PRO A 67 -13.98 12.97 -17.62
N LYS A 68 -12.83 12.32 -17.86
CA LYS A 68 -12.76 10.86 -18.07
C LYS A 68 -13.11 10.06 -16.81
N LEU A 69 -12.79 10.58 -15.62
CA LEU A 69 -13.12 9.92 -14.36
C LEU A 69 -14.64 9.88 -14.08
N LYS A 70 -15.44 10.74 -14.72
CA LYS A 70 -16.88 10.94 -14.45
C LYS A 70 -17.17 11.19 -12.97
N VAL A 71 -16.28 11.91 -12.27
CA VAL A 71 -16.47 12.27 -10.86
C VAL A 71 -16.40 13.79 -10.70
N GLU A 72 -17.27 14.34 -9.86
CA GLU A 72 -17.24 15.74 -9.52
C GLU A 72 -15.98 16.10 -8.74
N LYS A 73 -15.18 17.02 -9.32
CA LYS A 73 -13.94 17.52 -8.71
C LYS A 73 -14.16 18.11 -7.32
N GLU A 74 -15.30 18.78 -7.11
CA GLU A 74 -15.63 19.40 -5.83
C GLU A 74 -15.94 18.36 -4.74
N ARG A 75 -16.62 17.27 -5.10
CA ARG A 75 -16.90 16.16 -4.18
C ARG A 75 -15.62 15.46 -3.71
N ILE A 76 -14.67 15.24 -4.64
CA ILE A 76 -13.33 14.70 -4.31
C ILE A 76 -12.53 15.66 -3.42
N LYS A 77 -12.56 16.96 -3.71
CA LYS A 77 -11.91 17.95 -2.85
C LYS A 77 -12.51 18.00 -1.45
N GLN A 78 -13.82 17.81 -1.31
CA GLN A 78 -14.48 17.73 -0.01
C GLN A 78 -14.05 16.48 0.76
N LEU A 79 -14.01 15.32 0.09
CA LEU A 79 -13.51 14.07 0.66
C LEU A 79 -12.06 14.20 1.17
N PHE A 80 -11.17 14.85 0.39
CA PHE A 80 -9.77 15.04 0.79
C PHE A 80 -9.55 16.16 1.82
N LYS A 81 -10.54 17.04 2.06
CA LYS A 81 -10.48 18.10 3.07
C LYS A 81 -10.92 17.63 4.45
N GLN A 82 -11.75 16.59 4.52
CA GLN A 82 -12.20 16.05 5.80
C GLN A 82 -11.01 15.46 6.58
N ARG A 83 -10.93 15.81 7.86
CA ARG A 83 -10.03 15.15 8.82
C ARG A 83 -10.81 14.00 9.43
N GLU A 84 -10.12 12.88 9.67
CA GLU A 84 -10.67 11.65 10.24
C GLU A 84 -11.63 11.91 11.41
N PRO A 85 -12.67 11.06 11.62
CA PRO A 85 -12.88 9.73 11.03
C PRO A 85 -13.76 9.72 9.76
N TYR A 86 -13.42 8.86 8.80
CA TYR A 86 -14.23 8.60 7.60
C TYR A 86 -15.38 7.65 7.91
N THR A 87 -16.56 7.90 7.35
CA THR A 87 -17.69 6.95 7.41
C THR A 87 -17.46 5.76 6.47
N GLN A 88 -18.16 4.65 6.69
CA GLN A 88 -18.03 3.44 5.86
C GLN A 88 -18.34 3.70 4.38
N GLU A 89 -19.30 4.60 4.11
CA GLU A 89 -19.65 5.04 2.76
C GLU A 89 -18.48 5.77 2.07
N GLN A 90 -17.79 6.66 2.80
CA GLN A 90 -16.64 7.39 2.28
C GLN A 90 -15.45 6.48 2.00
N ILE A 91 -15.28 5.42 2.80
CA ILE A 91 -14.25 4.40 2.56
C ILE A 91 -14.56 3.62 1.27
N ALA A 92 -15.84 3.33 1.00
CA ALA A 92 -16.25 2.73 -0.27
C ALA A 92 -16.00 3.69 -1.45
N GLU A 93 -16.36 4.97 -1.32
CA GLU A 93 -16.10 5.99 -2.35
C GLU A 93 -14.60 6.14 -2.65
N LEU A 94 -13.73 6.09 -1.63
CA LEU A 94 -12.27 6.14 -1.81
C LEU A 94 -11.72 4.91 -2.54
N LYS A 95 -12.28 3.72 -2.27
CA LYS A 95 -11.91 2.49 -2.98
C LYS A 95 -12.36 2.52 -4.45
N ASP A 96 -13.57 3.00 -4.71
CA ASP A 96 -14.07 3.19 -6.07
C ASP A 96 -13.26 4.23 -6.85
N LEU A 97 -12.81 5.28 -6.17
CA LEU A 97 -11.93 6.27 -6.77
C LEU A 97 -10.57 5.67 -7.13
N LYS A 98 -10.01 4.81 -6.25
CA LYS A 98 -8.78 4.08 -6.53
C LYS A 98 -8.91 3.20 -7.78
N THR A 99 -9.97 2.41 -7.90
CA THR A 99 -10.16 1.53 -9.07
C THR A 99 -10.31 2.33 -10.37
N LYS A 100 -11.01 3.47 -10.34
CA LYS A 100 -11.11 4.38 -11.50
C LYS A 100 -9.77 4.97 -11.90
N ILE A 101 -8.94 5.38 -10.94
CA ILE A 101 -7.58 5.89 -11.21
C ILE A 101 -6.70 4.76 -11.77
N GLU A 102 -6.80 3.54 -11.25
CA GLU A 102 -6.04 2.40 -11.76
C GLU A 102 -6.46 2.02 -13.19
N ALA A 103 -7.75 2.03 -13.50
CA ALA A 103 -8.25 1.83 -14.86
C ALA A 103 -7.74 2.93 -15.81
N TYR A 104 -7.71 4.18 -15.36
CA TYR A 104 -7.13 5.28 -16.13
C TYR A 104 -5.63 5.06 -16.38
N LYS A 105 -4.86 4.71 -15.34
CA LYS A 105 -3.43 4.39 -15.45
C LYS A 105 -3.19 3.29 -16.47
N GLN A 106 -3.99 2.22 -16.45
CA GLN A 106 -3.86 1.13 -17.42
C GLN A 106 -4.13 1.60 -18.86
N SER A 107 -5.15 2.45 -19.06
CA SER A 107 -5.44 3.01 -20.39
C SER A 107 -4.32 3.91 -20.92
N VAL A 108 -3.70 4.72 -20.05
CA VAL A 108 -2.61 5.64 -20.44
C VAL A 108 -1.29 4.90 -20.62
N ALA A 109 -0.96 3.96 -19.71
CA ALA A 109 0.29 3.19 -19.79
C ALA A 109 0.37 2.30 -21.04
N ALA A 110 -0.79 1.83 -21.54
CA ALA A 110 -0.87 1.11 -22.81
C ALA A 110 -0.49 1.98 -24.01
N GLU A 111 -0.76 3.30 -23.96
CA GLU A 111 -0.46 4.25 -25.03
C GLU A 111 1.01 4.75 -24.96
N ASP A 112 1.54 4.97 -23.74
CA ASP A 112 2.87 5.57 -23.54
C ASP A 112 4.03 4.56 -23.63
N SER A 113 3.86 3.33 -23.13
CA SER A 113 5.01 2.41 -22.94
C SER A 113 5.62 1.85 -24.22
N SER A 114 4.84 1.65 -25.29
CA SER A 114 5.40 1.21 -26.59
C SER A 114 6.08 2.38 -27.29
N SER A 115 5.43 3.54 -27.29
CA SER A 115 5.86 4.70 -28.08
C SER A 115 7.04 5.46 -27.45
N GLU A 116 7.12 5.57 -26.13
CA GLU A 116 8.26 6.21 -25.46
C GLU A 116 9.52 5.34 -25.51
N ASN A 117 9.39 4.02 -25.31
CA ASN A 117 10.53 3.12 -25.39
C ASN A 117 11.10 3.07 -26.82
N GLU A 118 10.24 3.02 -27.84
CA GLU A 118 10.67 3.09 -29.24
C GLU A 118 11.36 4.43 -29.56
N ARG A 119 10.83 5.55 -29.05
CA ARG A 119 11.49 6.87 -29.20
C ARG A 119 12.85 6.93 -28.50
N ILE A 120 12.98 6.35 -27.31
CA ILE A 120 14.27 6.28 -26.60
C ILE A 120 15.25 5.43 -27.39
N VAL A 121 14.83 4.26 -27.90
CA VAL A 121 15.66 3.40 -28.75
C VAL A 121 16.06 4.14 -30.03
N GLU A 122 15.15 4.84 -30.71
CA GLU A 122 15.47 5.62 -31.90
C GLU A 122 16.45 6.76 -31.64
N THR A 123 16.28 7.47 -30.52
CA THR A 123 17.19 8.57 -30.14
C THR A 123 18.58 8.04 -29.80
N GLU A 124 18.67 6.90 -29.11
CA GLU A 124 19.93 6.22 -28.84
C GLU A 124 20.56 5.66 -30.12
N LEU A 125 19.79 5.04 -31.02
CA LEU A 125 20.28 4.59 -32.34
C LEU A 125 20.81 5.76 -33.18
N LYS A 126 20.10 6.89 -33.22
CA LYS A 126 20.56 8.12 -33.90
C LYS A 126 21.85 8.67 -33.29
N ARG A 127 21.98 8.65 -31.96
CA ARG A 127 23.21 9.05 -31.24
C ARG A 127 24.37 8.10 -31.49
N GLN A 128 24.10 6.80 -31.65
CA GLN A 128 25.11 5.77 -31.85
C GLN A 128 25.63 5.74 -33.29
N LYS A 129 24.81 6.04 -34.31
CA LYS A 129 25.24 6.09 -35.72
C LYS A 129 26.46 6.98 -35.98
N THR A 130 26.66 8.04 -35.18
CA THR A 130 27.77 8.98 -35.33
C THR A 130 28.92 8.76 -34.34
N LYS A 131 28.78 7.85 -33.36
CA LYS A 131 29.84 7.53 -32.40
C LYS A 131 30.87 6.61 -33.05
N ARG A 132 32.13 7.06 -33.08
CA ARG A 132 33.28 6.20 -33.39
C ARG A 132 33.53 5.26 -32.21
N PHE A 133 33.95 4.02 -32.49
CA PHE A 133 34.14 2.96 -31.51
C PHE A 133 34.96 3.43 -30.29
N ASN A 134 34.33 3.40 -29.11
CA ASN A 134 34.97 3.76 -27.86
C ASN A 134 35.31 2.47 -27.10
N ILE A 135 36.60 2.15 -27.00
CA ILE A 135 37.14 0.91 -26.41
C ILE A 135 36.66 0.69 -24.94
N ARG A 136 36.29 1.77 -24.25
CA ARG A 136 35.75 1.71 -22.88
C ARG A 136 34.37 1.08 -22.77
N ASP A 137 33.50 1.27 -23.75
CA ASP A 137 32.10 0.93 -23.59
C ASP A 137 31.77 -0.51 -24.05
N LYS A 138 32.75 -1.26 -24.58
CA LYS A 138 32.72 -2.70 -24.94
C LYS A 138 31.61 -3.20 -25.88
N TRP A 139 30.67 -2.36 -26.28
CA TRP A 139 29.65 -2.63 -27.30
C TRP A 139 30.03 -2.04 -28.67
N LEU A 140 29.81 -2.82 -29.72
CA LEU A 140 29.97 -2.44 -31.12
C LEU A 140 28.57 -2.13 -31.69
N PRO A 141 28.35 -1.00 -32.39
CA PRO A 141 27.09 -0.77 -33.10
C PRO A 141 26.93 -1.83 -34.20
N LEU A 142 25.87 -2.64 -34.14
CA LEU A 142 25.50 -3.55 -35.22
C LEU A 142 24.78 -2.73 -36.30
N HIS A 143 25.31 -2.76 -37.52
CA HIS A 143 24.73 -2.09 -38.71
C HIS A 143 23.51 -2.84 -39.26
#